data_AF-A0A838TF79-F1
#
_entry.id   AF-A0A838TF79-F1
#
_cell.length_a   1.000
_cell.length_b   1.000
_cell.length_c   1.000
_cell.angle_alpha   90.00
_cell.angle_beta   90.00
_cell.angle_gamma   90.00
#
_symmetry.space_group_name_H-M   'P 1'
#
loop_
_entity.id
_entity.type
_entity.pdbx_description
1 polymer ?
#
loop_
_entity_poly.entity_id
_entity_poly.type
_entity_poly.pdbx_seq_one_letter_code
_entity_poly.pdbx_strand_id
1 'polypeptide(L)'
;ILRRRGQHDEGLQSLQRALDLDPRNYFTLQQISASYMYLRRFAEQALVLDRAHAIQPDGLDTKAGRALVDLNWKADTRPFHQLIESIQAQNSAAIGSVADSWLVCALAERDRAAAEGALAALGQEDFGYDAVYLSRQFIEGLIARMTKDEPKARTAFTAARAEQEKIVQAQPNYGPALCVLGLIDAGLGRKEEALREGRRAVELLPLAKDSINGVNMIASLAMTAAWVGEKDLACEQLAIATRLPSGLNYGQLKLLPYWDPLRGDPRFEKIVASLAPKETK
;
A
#
# COMPACT_ATOMS: atom_id res chain seq x y z
N ILE A 1 -18.84 -0.65 -4.60
CA ILE A 1 -19.67 0.57 -4.44
C ILE A 1 -19.83 0.95 -2.97
N LEU A 2 -20.47 0.14 -2.13
CA LEU A 2 -20.71 0.46 -0.70
C LEU A 2 -19.44 0.82 0.08
N ARG A 3 -18.34 0.08 -0.11
CA ARG A 3 -17.03 0.44 0.49
C ARG A 3 -16.54 1.84 0.14
N ARG A 4 -16.78 2.36 -1.07
CA ARG A 4 -16.39 3.72 -1.50
C ARG A 4 -17.29 4.81 -0.92
N ARG A 5 -18.47 4.45 -0.42
CA ARG A 5 -19.41 5.34 0.28
C ARG A 5 -19.22 5.30 1.81
N GLY A 6 -18.17 4.65 2.30
CA GLY A 6 -17.93 4.44 3.73
C GLY A 6 -18.80 3.36 4.39
N GLN A 7 -19.67 2.68 3.64
CA GLN A 7 -20.57 1.63 4.14
C GLN A 7 -19.85 0.26 4.11
N HIS A 8 -18.74 0.14 4.85
CA HIS A 8 -17.86 -1.04 4.79
C HIS A 8 -18.53 -2.32 5.28
N ASP A 9 -19.16 -2.30 6.46
CA ASP A 9 -19.81 -3.49 7.04
C ASP A 9 -21.04 -3.93 6.24
N GLU A 10 -21.88 -2.99 5.80
CA GLU A 10 -23.04 -3.28 4.95
C GLU A 10 -22.61 -3.89 3.60
N GLY A 11 -21.52 -3.37 3.03
CA GLY A 11 -20.89 -3.93 1.84
C GLY A 11 -20.42 -5.37 2.05
N LEU A 12 -19.76 -5.63 3.18
CA LEU A 12 -19.31 -6.99 3.54
C LEU A 12 -20.48 -7.95 3.75
N GLN A 13 -21.52 -7.55 4.49
CA GLN A 13 -22.73 -8.37 4.69
C GLN A 13 -23.45 -8.68 3.38
N SER A 14 -23.47 -7.73 2.45
CA SER A 14 -24.06 -7.95 1.13
C SER A 14 -23.26 -8.95 0.30
N LEU A 15 -21.93 -8.88 0.35
CA LEU A 15 -21.06 -9.86 -0.30
C LEU A 15 -21.18 -11.26 0.34
N GLN A 16 -21.30 -11.34 1.67
CA GLN A 16 -21.51 -12.61 2.37
C GLN A 16 -22.82 -13.27 1.95
N ARG A 17 -23.93 -12.52 1.89
CA ARG A 17 -25.21 -13.03 1.36
C ARG A 17 -25.12 -13.50 -0.08
N ALA A 18 -24.36 -12.79 -0.93
CA ALA A 18 -24.12 -13.23 -2.31
C ALA A 18 -23.32 -14.55 -2.35
N LEU A 19 -22.35 -14.73 -1.44
CA LEU A 19 -21.60 -15.96 -1.30
C LEU A 19 -22.46 -17.13 -0.78
N ASP A 20 -23.48 -16.88 0.04
CA ASP A 20 -24.42 -17.92 0.47
C ASP A 20 -25.23 -18.49 -0.71
N LEU A 21 -25.47 -17.67 -1.75
CA LEU A 21 -26.16 -18.08 -2.98
C LEU A 21 -25.24 -18.83 -3.95
N ASP A 22 -23.98 -18.41 -4.07
CA ASP A 22 -22.95 -19.08 -4.88
C ASP A 22 -21.65 -19.23 -4.07
N PRO A 23 -21.51 -20.31 -3.27
CA PRO A 23 -20.38 -20.49 -2.36
C PRO A 23 -19.02 -20.68 -3.04
N ARG A 24 -19.01 -20.92 -4.35
CA ARG A 24 -17.81 -21.14 -5.18
C ARG A 24 -17.48 -19.92 -6.05
N ASN A 25 -18.17 -18.79 -5.87
CA ASN A 25 -17.92 -17.59 -6.63
C ASN A 25 -16.55 -16.97 -6.28
N TYR A 26 -15.53 -17.25 -7.10
CA TYR A 26 -14.16 -16.78 -6.87
C TYR A 26 -14.07 -15.25 -6.76
N PHE A 27 -14.75 -14.52 -7.65
CA PHE A 27 -14.75 -13.06 -7.62
C PHE A 27 -15.32 -12.51 -6.31
N THR A 28 -16.43 -13.08 -5.81
CA THR A 28 -17.03 -12.66 -4.55
C THR A 28 -16.10 -12.94 -3.37
N LEU A 29 -15.40 -14.06 -3.35
CA LEU A 29 -14.37 -14.36 -2.34
C LEU A 29 -13.23 -13.32 -2.37
N GLN A 30 -12.75 -12.93 -3.56
CA GLN A 30 -11.76 -11.85 -3.69
C GLN A 30 -12.28 -10.51 -3.14
N GLN A 31 -13.53 -10.17 -3.44
CA GLN A 31 -14.14 -8.94 -2.91
C GLN A 31 -14.33 -8.98 -1.39
N ILE A 32 -14.66 -10.13 -0.80
CA ILE A 32 -14.75 -10.30 0.65
C ILE A 32 -13.36 -10.19 1.28
N SER A 33 -12.33 -10.81 0.69
CA SER A 33 -10.94 -10.68 1.13
C SER A 33 -10.51 -9.21 1.18
N ALA A 34 -10.78 -8.43 0.13
CA ALA A 34 -10.49 -7.00 0.12
C ALA A 34 -11.24 -6.23 1.23
N SER A 35 -12.51 -6.57 1.51
CA SER A 35 -13.25 -5.97 2.64
C SER A 35 -12.59 -6.29 3.98
N TYR A 36 -12.17 -7.53 4.21
CA TYR A 36 -11.49 -7.91 5.44
C TYR A 36 -10.13 -7.23 5.59
N MET A 37 -9.39 -7.03 4.50
CA MET A 37 -8.15 -6.26 4.51
C MET A 37 -8.37 -4.83 5.02
N TYR A 38 -9.31 -4.07 4.45
CA TYR A 38 -9.59 -2.68 4.87
C TYR A 38 -10.09 -2.60 6.32
N LEU A 39 -10.80 -3.62 6.79
CA LEU A 39 -11.27 -3.74 8.18
C LEU A 39 -10.21 -4.32 9.13
N ARG A 40 -9.02 -4.68 8.61
CA ARG A 40 -7.92 -5.33 9.36
C ARG A 40 -8.35 -6.64 10.05
N ARG A 41 -9.29 -7.37 9.45
CA ARG A 41 -9.81 -8.67 9.89
C ARG A 41 -9.03 -9.81 9.23
N PHE A 42 -7.74 -9.88 9.57
CA PHE A 42 -6.77 -10.71 8.84
C PHE A 42 -6.98 -12.22 9.01
N ALA A 43 -7.51 -12.67 10.15
CA ALA A 43 -7.84 -14.08 10.35
C ALA A 43 -8.95 -14.52 9.38
N GLU A 44 -10.01 -13.72 9.24
CA GLU A 44 -11.09 -14.00 8.30
C GLU A 44 -10.66 -13.80 6.84
N GLN A 45 -9.76 -12.85 6.57
CA GLN A 45 -9.15 -12.68 5.25
C GLN A 45 -8.40 -13.94 4.81
N ALA A 46 -7.57 -14.51 5.69
CA ALA A 46 -6.83 -15.74 5.42
C ALA A 46 -7.78 -16.88 5.06
N LEU A 47 -8.82 -17.12 5.86
CA LEU A 47 -9.80 -18.18 5.61
C LEU A 47 -10.52 -18.05 4.27
N VAL A 48 -10.86 -16.81 3.86
CA VAL A 48 -11.52 -16.58 2.56
C VAL A 48 -10.55 -16.79 1.39
N LEU A 49 -9.29 -16.39 1.54
CA LEU A 49 -8.27 -16.65 0.53
C LEU A 49 -7.93 -18.14 0.41
N ASP A 50 -7.91 -18.88 1.52
CA ASP A 50 -7.73 -20.33 1.52
C ASP A 50 -8.88 -21.02 0.77
N ARG A 51 -10.12 -20.55 0.93
CA ARG A 51 -11.27 -21.01 0.13
C ARG A 51 -11.15 -20.66 -1.35
N ALA A 52 -10.71 -19.44 -1.67
CA ALA A 52 -10.50 -19.02 -3.06
C ALA A 52 -9.42 -19.88 -3.74
N HIS A 53 -8.35 -20.19 -3.00
CA HIS A 53 -7.27 -21.06 -3.45
C HIS A 53 -7.77 -22.50 -3.71
N ALA A 54 -8.64 -23.04 -2.86
CA ALA A 54 -9.25 -24.36 -3.09
C ALA A 54 -10.12 -24.43 -4.36
N ILE A 55 -10.65 -23.30 -4.84
CA ILE A 55 -11.43 -23.22 -6.09
C ILE A 55 -10.52 -23.06 -7.31
N GLN A 56 -9.47 -22.24 -7.20
CA GLN A 56 -8.49 -22.00 -8.25
C GLN A 56 -7.06 -22.17 -7.71
N PRO A 57 -6.54 -23.42 -7.65
CA PRO A 57 -5.25 -23.71 -7.01
C PRO A 57 -4.05 -23.06 -7.69
N ASP A 58 -4.15 -22.77 -8.98
CA ASP A 58 -3.04 -22.22 -9.77
C ASP A 58 -3.03 -20.68 -9.82
N GLY A 59 -4.02 -20.01 -9.22
CA GLY A 59 -4.11 -18.56 -9.19
C GLY A 59 -3.02 -17.92 -8.31
N LEU A 60 -1.97 -17.39 -8.94
CA LEU A 60 -0.85 -16.75 -8.24
C LEU A 60 -1.28 -15.51 -7.45
N ASP A 61 -2.24 -14.72 -7.95
CA ASP A 61 -2.79 -13.57 -7.22
C ASP A 61 -3.36 -13.95 -5.85
N THR A 62 -4.08 -15.09 -5.77
CA THR A 62 -4.62 -15.57 -4.49
C THR A 62 -3.50 -16.04 -3.55
N LYS A 63 -2.49 -16.73 -4.08
CA LYS A 63 -1.34 -17.17 -3.28
C LYS A 63 -0.54 -15.97 -2.75
N ALA A 64 -0.29 -14.98 -3.60
CA ALA A 64 0.39 -13.73 -3.23
C ALA A 64 -0.41 -12.96 -2.17
N GLY A 65 -1.70 -12.77 -2.41
CA GLY A 65 -2.61 -12.13 -1.45
C GLY A 65 -2.63 -12.85 -0.10
N ARG A 66 -2.64 -14.20 -0.10
CA ARG A 66 -2.63 -15.01 1.12
C ARG A 66 -1.31 -14.89 1.88
N ALA A 67 -0.19 -14.90 1.17
CA ALA A 67 1.13 -14.70 1.78
C ALA A 67 1.30 -13.28 2.35
N LEU A 68 0.76 -12.27 1.68
CA LEU A 68 0.75 -10.88 2.17
C LEU A 68 -0.12 -10.70 3.43
N VAL A 69 -1.08 -11.57 3.72
CA VAL A 69 -1.85 -11.50 4.97
C VAL A 69 -0.93 -11.58 6.19
N ASP A 70 0.05 -12.48 6.19
CA ASP A 70 0.97 -12.63 7.32
C ASP A 70 1.95 -11.46 7.45
N LEU A 71 2.36 -10.86 6.32
CA LEU A 71 3.10 -9.58 6.32
C LEU A 71 2.24 -8.50 6.96
N ASN A 72 1.04 -8.26 6.43
CA ASN A 72 0.16 -7.17 6.86
C ASN A 72 -0.30 -7.31 8.33
N TRP A 73 -0.58 -8.54 8.74
CA TRP A 73 -1.07 -8.84 10.08
C TRP A 73 0.06 -8.85 11.10
N LYS A 74 1.13 -9.60 10.84
CA LYS A 74 2.13 -9.98 11.86
C LYS A 74 3.53 -9.43 11.58
N ALA A 75 3.70 -8.67 10.50
CA ALA A 75 5.01 -8.28 9.98
C ALA A 75 5.90 -9.50 9.66
N ASP A 76 5.29 -10.58 9.14
CA ASP A 76 5.98 -11.81 8.77
C ASP A 76 6.05 -11.97 7.24
N THR A 77 7.26 -11.86 6.69
CA THR A 77 7.53 -11.95 5.25
C THR A 77 7.81 -13.38 4.77
N ARG A 78 8.03 -14.33 5.69
CA ARG A 78 8.45 -15.70 5.37
C ARG A 78 7.49 -16.44 4.41
N PRO A 79 6.15 -16.34 4.55
CA PRO A 79 5.25 -17.01 3.61
C PRO A 79 5.39 -16.49 2.18
N PHE A 80 5.73 -15.21 2.02
CA PHE A 80 5.91 -14.62 0.69
C PHE A 80 7.24 -15.07 0.06
N HIS A 81 8.31 -15.19 0.85
CA HIS A 81 9.55 -15.81 0.36
C HIS A 81 9.38 -17.24 -0.11
N GLN A 82 8.66 -18.06 0.65
CA GLN A 82 8.36 -19.44 0.24
C GLN A 82 7.58 -19.49 -1.09
N LEU A 83 6.66 -18.54 -1.32
CA LEU A 83 5.97 -18.40 -2.59
C LEU A 83 6.92 -18.06 -3.74
N ILE A 84 7.83 -17.11 -3.54
CA ILE A 84 8.81 -16.72 -4.57
C ILE A 84 9.76 -17.87 -4.92
N GLU A 85 10.30 -18.57 -3.91
CA GLU A 85 11.13 -19.76 -4.12
C GLU A 85 10.37 -20.85 -4.89
N SER A 86 9.10 -21.09 -4.52
CA SER A 86 8.23 -22.05 -5.22
C SER A 86 7.98 -21.66 -6.68
N ILE A 87 7.73 -20.38 -6.97
CA ILE A 87 7.52 -19.90 -8.34
C ILE A 87 8.79 -20.06 -9.15
N GLN A 88 9.95 -19.66 -8.60
CA GLN A 88 11.24 -19.78 -9.28
C GLN A 88 11.59 -21.23 -9.61
N ALA A 89 11.29 -22.17 -8.69
CA ALA A 89 11.55 -23.59 -8.90
C ALA A 89 10.61 -24.25 -9.93
N GLN A 90 9.35 -23.80 -10.02
CA GLN A 90 8.32 -24.46 -10.86
C GLN A 90 8.09 -23.77 -12.20
N ASN A 91 8.04 -22.44 -12.20
CA ASN A 91 7.78 -21.63 -13.39
C ASN A 91 8.28 -20.18 -13.18
N SER A 92 9.58 -19.97 -13.37
CA SER A 92 10.21 -18.66 -13.20
C SER A 92 9.63 -17.56 -14.09
N ALA A 93 9.06 -17.91 -15.25
CA ALA A 93 8.41 -16.95 -16.15
C ALA A 93 7.14 -16.33 -15.54
N ALA A 94 6.55 -16.95 -14.52
CA ALA A 94 5.34 -16.44 -13.86
C ALA A 94 5.62 -15.40 -12.77
N ILE A 95 6.89 -15.10 -12.47
CA ILE A 95 7.27 -14.16 -11.39
C ILE A 95 6.70 -12.75 -11.57
N GLY A 96 6.51 -12.33 -12.82
CA GLY A 96 5.90 -11.03 -13.15
C GLY A 96 4.50 -10.85 -12.55
N SER A 97 3.71 -11.92 -12.47
CA SER A 97 2.34 -11.88 -11.93
C SER A 97 2.25 -11.58 -10.43
N VAL A 98 3.36 -11.65 -9.71
CA VAL A 98 3.43 -11.35 -8.27
C VAL A 98 4.46 -10.26 -7.97
N ALA A 99 4.92 -9.55 -9.00
CA ALA A 99 6.02 -8.60 -8.88
C ALA A 99 5.68 -7.40 -7.99
N ASP A 100 4.42 -6.97 -7.98
CA ASP A 100 3.90 -5.91 -7.10
C ASP A 100 4.03 -6.29 -5.62
N SER A 101 3.60 -7.50 -5.28
CA SER A 101 3.60 -8.06 -3.94
C SER A 101 5.02 -8.42 -3.50
N TRP A 102 5.86 -8.88 -4.44
CA TRP A 102 7.27 -9.10 -4.22
C TRP A 102 8.01 -7.81 -3.91
N LEU A 103 7.71 -6.72 -4.62
CA LEU A 103 8.28 -5.41 -4.34
C LEU A 103 7.92 -4.94 -2.92
N VAL A 104 6.68 -5.12 -2.47
CA VAL A 104 6.28 -4.81 -1.08
C VAL A 104 7.11 -5.60 -0.06
N CYS A 105 7.30 -6.90 -0.29
CA CYS A 105 8.11 -7.76 0.58
C CYS A 105 9.58 -7.32 0.61
N ALA A 106 10.18 -7.09 -0.56
CA ALA A 106 11.58 -6.67 -0.67
C ALA A 106 11.83 -5.30 0.00
N LEU A 107 10.90 -4.35 -0.17
CA LEU A 107 10.95 -3.06 0.52
C LEU A 107 10.84 -3.23 2.04
N ALA A 108 9.95 -4.09 2.53
CA ALA A 108 9.78 -4.37 3.95
C ALA A 108 11.07 -4.91 4.60
N GLU A 109 11.84 -5.71 3.86
CA GLU A 109 13.07 -6.34 4.33
C GLU A 109 14.34 -5.52 4.09
N ARG A 110 14.21 -4.37 3.39
CA ARG A 110 15.34 -3.55 2.96
C ARG A 110 16.29 -4.28 2.00
N ASP A 111 15.78 -5.28 1.28
CA ASP A 111 16.57 -6.00 0.27
C ASP A 111 16.57 -5.21 -1.04
N ARG A 112 17.70 -4.55 -1.31
CA ARG A 112 17.91 -3.79 -2.55
C ARG A 112 17.84 -4.68 -3.78
N ALA A 113 18.48 -5.85 -3.76
CA ALA A 113 18.59 -6.70 -4.93
C ALA A 113 17.22 -7.29 -5.27
N ALA A 114 16.48 -7.76 -4.26
CA ALA A 114 15.12 -8.23 -4.45
C ALA A 114 14.18 -7.10 -4.92
N ALA A 115 14.31 -5.88 -4.40
CA ALA A 115 13.47 -4.76 -4.82
C ALA A 115 13.75 -4.33 -6.27
N GLU A 116 15.02 -4.27 -6.68
CA GLU A 116 15.42 -4.01 -8.07
C GLU A 116 14.95 -5.14 -9.00
N GLY A 117 15.03 -6.40 -8.56
CA GLY A 117 14.52 -7.57 -9.29
C GLY A 117 12.99 -7.56 -9.45
N ALA A 118 12.26 -7.25 -8.38
CA ALA A 118 10.80 -7.12 -8.41
C ALA A 118 10.35 -6.00 -9.33
N LEU A 119 11.01 -4.84 -9.25
CA LEU A 119 10.74 -3.73 -10.14
C LEU A 119 11.04 -4.06 -11.61
N ALA A 120 12.10 -4.82 -11.88
CA ALA A 120 12.37 -5.32 -13.23
C ALA A 120 11.27 -6.29 -13.72
N ALA A 121 10.81 -7.20 -12.87
CA ALA A 121 9.75 -8.15 -13.19
C ALA A 121 8.38 -7.50 -13.42
N LEU A 122 8.08 -6.41 -12.71
CA LEU A 122 6.85 -5.62 -12.90
C LEU A 122 6.80 -4.93 -14.29
N GLY A 123 7.96 -4.69 -14.91
CA GLY A 123 8.04 -4.12 -16.24
C GLY A 123 7.46 -2.70 -16.33
N GLN A 124 6.43 -2.53 -17.17
CA GLN A 124 5.71 -1.27 -17.40
C GLN A 124 4.35 -1.22 -16.69
N GLU A 125 4.03 -2.23 -15.88
CA GLU A 125 2.79 -2.22 -15.11
C GLU A 125 2.85 -1.19 -14.00
N ASP A 126 1.71 -0.57 -13.69
CA ASP A 126 1.63 0.46 -12.67
C ASP A 126 1.76 -0.15 -11.27
N PHE A 127 2.63 0.43 -10.43
CA PHE A 127 2.69 0.10 -9.00
C PHE A 127 1.82 1.06 -8.21
N GLY A 128 0.95 0.56 -7.34
CA GLY A 128 0.13 1.42 -6.48
C GLY A 128 -1.16 0.78 -6.05
N TYR A 129 -2.04 1.58 -5.45
CA TYR A 129 -3.33 1.11 -4.95
C TYR A 129 -4.45 2.07 -5.37
N ASP A 130 -5.53 1.50 -5.90
CA ASP A 130 -6.72 2.23 -6.36
C ASP A 130 -6.36 3.38 -7.31
N ALA A 131 -6.51 4.64 -6.87
CA ALA A 131 -6.28 5.82 -7.70
C ALA A 131 -4.84 6.38 -7.60
N VAL A 132 -4.01 5.83 -6.70
CA VAL A 132 -2.65 6.30 -6.43
C VAL A 132 -1.66 5.37 -7.13
N TYR A 133 -1.13 5.85 -8.26
CA TYR A 133 -0.13 5.14 -9.04
C TYR A 133 1.23 5.81 -8.87
N LEU A 134 2.26 5.00 -8.61
CA LEU A 134 3.64 5.42 -8.43
C LEU A 134 4.43 4.96 -9.65
N SER A 135 5.09 5.91 -10.31
CA SER A 135 5.92 5.59 -11.48
C SER A 135 7.11 4.72 -11.11
N ARG A 136 7.66 4.02 -12.09
CA ARG A 136 8.91 3.27 -11.93
C ARG A 136 10.03 4.13 -11.32
N GLN A 137 10.17 5.37 -11.79
CA GLN A 137 11.19 6.31 -11.30
C GLN A 137 10.95 6.70 -9.84
N PHE A 138 9.70 6.78 -9.38
CA PHE A 138 9.41 6.97 -7.96
C PHE A 138 9.94 5.80 -7.12
N ILE A 139 9.70 4.56 -7.57
CA ILE A 139 10.16 3.35 -6.86
C ILE A 139 11.69 3.25 -6.88
N GLU A 140 12.34 3.59 -8.00
CA GLU A 140 13.81 3.68 -8.07
C GLU A 140 14.36 4.70 -7.06
N GLY A 141 13.70 5.85 -6.94
CA GLY A 141 14.03 6.86 -5.94
C GLY A 141 13.85 6.36 -4.51
N LEU A 142 12.78 5.62 -4.24
CA LEU A 142 12.52 5.01 -2.94
C LEU A 142 13.58 3.96 -2.58
N ILE A 143 13.95 3.07 -3.51
CA ILE A 143 14.99 2.04 -3.30
C ILE A 143 16.35 2.72 -3.04
N ALA A 144 16.70 3.74 -3.82
CA ALA A 144 17.93 4.51 -3.63
C ALA A 144 17.95 5.20 -2.26
N ARG A 145 16.85 5.85 -1.87
CA ARG A 145 16.73 6.49 -0.56
C ARG A 145 16.83 5.49 0.59
N MET A 146 16.15 4.35 0.48
CA MET A 146 16.20 3.25 1.45
C MET A 146 17.64 2.74 1.64
N THR A 147 18.44 2.75 0.59
CA THR A 147 19.85 2.33 0.61
C THR A 147 20.84 3.47 0.81
N LYS A 148 20.35 4.67 1.16
CA LYS A 148 21.14 5.89 1.43
C LYS A 148 21.99 6.37 0.23
N ASP A 149 21.56 6.07 -0.98
CA ASP A 149 22.15 6.54 -2.23
C ASP A 149 21.47 7.85 -2.67
N GLU A 150 21.80 8.94 -1.96
CA GLU A 150 21.18 10.27 -2.17
C GLU A 150 21.30 10.78 -3.61
N PRO A 151 22.45 10.67 -4.31
CA PRO A 151 22.54 11.10 -5.70
C PRO A 151 21.57 10.34 -6.62
N LYS A 152 21.49 9.01 -6.48
CA LYS A 152 20.56 8.18 -7.27
C LYS A 152 19.11 8.50 -6.91
N ALA A 153 18.79 8.68 -5.63
CA ALA A 153 17.46 9.05 -5.16
C ALA A 153 17.00 10.38 -5.75
N ARG A 154 17.85 11.42 -5.66
CA ARG A 154 17.56 12.74 -6.21
C ARG A 154 17.35 12.71 -7.71
N THR A 155 18.15 11.93 -8.44
CA THR A 155 18.03 11.77 -9.89
C THR A 155 16.69 11.13 -10.26
N ALA A 156 16.36 10.01 -9.62
CA ALA A 156 15.12 9.28 -9.88
C ALA A 156 13.87 10.09 -9.51
N PHE A 157 13.84 10.74 -8.34
CA PHE A 157 12.71 11.61 -7.98
C PHE A 157 12.58 12.84 -8.89
N THR A 158 13.68 13.40 -9.39
CA THR A 158 13.61 14.51 -10.34
C THR A 158 12.95 14.06 -11.66
N ALA A 159 13.32 12.87 -12.15
CA ALA A 159 12.70 12.28 -13.33
C ALA A 159 11.22 11.96 -13.10
N ALA A 160 10.87 11.37 -11.95
CA ALA A 160 9.49 11.10 -11.57
C ALA A 160 8.66 12.39 -11.52
N ARG A 161 9.24 13.48 -11.00
CA ARG A 161 8.56 14.77 -10.92
C ARG A 161 8.21 15.35 -12.27
N ALA A 162 9.15 15.30 -13.22
CA ALA A 162 8.94 15.86 -14.56
C ALA A 162 7.78 15.17 -15.29
N GLU A 163 7.57 13.87 -15.06
CA GLU A 163 6.42 13.15 -15.61
C GLU A 163 5.13 13.46 -14.85
N GLN A 164 5.18 13.44 -13.51
CA GLN A 164 4.01 13.70 -12.69
C GLN A 164 3.44 15.12 -12.88
N GLU A 165 4.31 16.12 -13.10
CA GLU A 165 3.88 17.49 -13.40
C GLU A 165 3.02 17.57 -14.66
N LYS A 166 3.29 16.78 -15.69
CA LYS A 166 2.46 16.75 -16.91
C LYS A 166 1.05 16.25 -16.61
N ILE A 167 0.95 15.23 -15.76
CA ILE A 167 -0.33 14.65 -15.32
C ILE A 167 -1.12 15.70 -14.53
N VAL A 168 -0.47 16.41 -13.61
CA VAL A 168 -1.09 17.49 -12.83
C VAL A 168 -1.50 18.66 -13.73
N GLN A 169 -0.69 19.05 -14.71
CA GLN A 169 -1.04 20.12 -15.66
C GLN A 169 -2.26 19.75 -16.51
N ALA A 170 -2.36 18.50 -16.96
CA ALA A 170 -3.52 18.01 -17.69
C ALA A 170 -4.77 17.90 -16.80
N GLN A 171 -4.61 17.65 -15.51
CA GLN A 171 -5.70 17.43 -14.56
C GLN A 171 -5.45 18.15 -13.22
N PRO A 172 -5.49 19.50 -13.17
CA PRO A 172 -5.04 20.27 -12.01
C PRO A 172 -5.91 20.09 -10.76
N ASN A 173 -7.12 19.55 -10.91
CA ASN A 173 -8.04 19.26 -9.81
C ASN A 173 -8.21 17.76 -9.55
N TYR A 174 -7.31 16.91 -10.06
CA TYR A 174 -7.30 15.48 -9.77
C TYR A 174 -6.42 15.20 -8.54
N GLY A 175 -7.07 15.03 -7.37
CA GLY A 175 -6.42 14.84 -6.08
C GLY A 175 -5.33 13.76 -6.06
N PRO A 176 -5.55 12.55 -6.59
CA PRO A 176 -4.53 11.50 -6.61
C PRO A 176 -3.24 11.89 -7.37
N ALA A 177 -3.32 12.67 -8.44
CA ALA A 177 -2.12 13.14 -9.12
C ALA A 177 -1.33 14.15 -8.28
N LEU A 178 -2.01 15.06 -7.57
CA LEU A 178 -1.37 15.99 -6.64
C LEU A 178 -0.77 15.27 -5.43
N CYS A 179 -1.42 14.21 -4.95
CA CYS A 179 -0.92 13.36 -3.88
C CYS A 179 0.44 12.75 -4.23
N VAL A 180 0.57 12.19 -5.44
CA VAL A 180 1.83 11.60 -5.92
C VAL A 180 2.89 12.68 -6.11
N LEU A 181 2.52 13.86 -6.65
CA LEU A 181 3.46 14.98 -6.79
C LEU A 181 4.01 15.42 -5.43
N GLY A 182 3.15 15.53 -4.41
CA GLY A 182 3.57 15.90 -3.07
C GLY A 182 4.54 14.91 -2.43
N LEU A 183 4.37 13.60 -2.68
CA LEU A 183 5.31 12.57 -2.22
C LEU A 183 6.68 12.69 -2.92
N ILE A 184 6.68 12.95 -4.24
CA ILE A 184 7.89 13.18 -5.02
C ILE A 184 8.63 14.42 -4.52
N ASP A 185 7.91 15.53 -4.33
CA ASP A 185 8.49 16.78 -3.85
C ASP A 185 9.03 16.64 -2.42
N ALA A 186 8.37 15.86 -1.57
CA ALA A 186 8.94 15.49 -0.27
C ALA A 186 10.23 14.69 -0.39
N GLY A 187 10.30 13.74 -1.33
CA GLY A 187 11.52 12.98 -1.63
C GLY A 187 12.67 13.85 -2.14
N LEU A 188 12.37 15.01 -2.73
CA LEU A 188 13.33 16.02 -3.18
C LEU A 188 13.66 17.08 -2.12
N GLY A 189 13.05 17.01 -0.93
CA GLY A 189 13.20 18.02 0.13
C GLY A 189 12.49 19.35 -0.14
N ARG A 190 11.56 19.40 -1.10
CA ARG A 190 10.76 20.58 -1.46
C ARG A 190 9.54 20.68 -0.54
N LYS A 191 9.82 21.06 0.70
CA LYS A 191 8.88 20.98 1.82
C LYS A 191 7.59 21.74 1.56
N GLU A 192 7.68 22.99 1.14
CA GLU A 192 6.52 23.84 0.99
C GLU A 192 5.63 23.37 -0.17
N GLU A 193 6.21 22.97 -1.30
CA GLU A 193 5.51 22.34 -2.44
C GLU A 193 4.78 21.08 -1.99
N ALA A 194 5.53 20.16 -1.36
CA ALA A 194 5.05 18.86 -0.94
C ALA A 194 3.81 18.95 -0.03
N LEU A 195 3.85 19.84 0.97
CA LEU A 195 2.75 20.02 1.90
C LEU A 195 1.55 20.73 1.26
N ARG A 196 1.77 21.70 0.36
CA ARG A 196 0.68 22.38 -0.37
C ARG A 196 -0.08 21.38 -1.23
N GLU A 197 0.63 20.57 -2.00
CA GLU A 197 0.05 19.59 -2.92
C GLU A 197 -0.67 18.47 -2.16
N GLY A 198 -0.05 17.94 -1.10
CA GLY A 198 -0.66 16.91 -0.26
C GLY A 198 -1.95 17.38 0.43
N ARG A 199 -1.98 18.62 0.97
CA ARG A 199 -3.21 19.20 1.55
C ARG A 199 -4.28 19.39 0.49
N ARG A 200 -3.90 19.91 -0.69
CA ARG A 200 -4.82 20.09 -1.80
C ARG A 200 -5.43 18.77 -2.29
N ALA A 201 -4.66 17.69 -2.27
CA ALA A 201 -5.16 16.36 -2.61
C ALA A 201 -6.25 15.89 -1.64
N VAL A 202 -6.07 16.10 -0.32
CA VAL A 202 -7.09 15.79 0.70
C VAL A 202 -8.35 16.64 0.52
N GLU A 203 -8.21 17.93 0.21
CA GLU A 203 -9.36 18.82 -0.06
C GLU A 203 -10.18 18.38 -1.28
N LEU A 204 -9.52 17.98 -2.37
CA LEU A 204 -10.17 17.61 -3.63
C LEU A 204 -10.87 16.25 -3.58
N LEU A 205 -10.44 15.39 -2.66
CA LEU A 205 -10.99 14.05 -2.48
C LEU A 205 -11.33 13.76 -1.02
N PRO A 206 -12.39 14.41 -0.49
CA PRO A 206 -12.82 14.17 0.87
C PRO A 206 -13.43 12.78 1.05
N LEU A 207 -13.42 12.28 2.29
CA LEU A 207 -13.97 10.96 2.67
C LEU A 207 -15.42 10.74 2.20
N ALA A 208 -16.24 11.79 2.21
CA ALA A 208 -17.64 11.71 1.78
C ALA A 208 -17.80 11.47 0.27
N LYS A 209 -16.78 11.81 -0.54
CA LYS A 209 -16.78 11.63 -2.00
C LYS A 209 -16.30 10.24 -2.39
N ASP A 210 -15.22 9.80 -1.78
CA ASP A 210 -14.69 8.44 -1.91
C ASP A 210 -13.94 8.09 -0.63
N SER A 211 -14.53 7.23 0.20
CA SER A 211 -13.94 6.91 1.51
C SER A 211 -12.63 6.15 1.38
N ILE A 212 -12.46 5.32 0.34
CA ILE A 212 -11.21 4.55 0.16
C ILE A 212 -10.10 5.51 -0.26
N ASN A 213 -10.30 6.21 -1.36
CA ASN A 213 -9.26 7.10 -1.89
C ASN A 213 -9.04 8.32 -0.99
N GLY A 214 -10.06 8.81 -0.31
CA GLY A 214 -9.93 9.90 0.66
C GLY A 214 -9.03 9.52 1.83
N VAL A 215 -9.14 8.29 2.37
CA VAL A 215 -8.19 7.83 3.40
C VAL A 215 -6.78 7.67 2.82
N ASN A 216 -6.66 7.21 1.56
CA ASN A 216 -5.35 7.15 0.90
C ASN A 216 -4.70 8.53 0.78
N MET A 217 -5.46 9.61 0.49
CA MET A 217 -4.91 10.98 0.46
C MET A 217 -4.39 11.40 1.84
N ILE A 218 -5.13 11.10 2.91
CA ILE A 218 -4.73 11.42 4.30
C ILE A 218 -3.47 10.64 4.68
N ALA A 219 -3.41 9.35 4.36
CA ALA A 219 -2.25 8.50 4.61
C ALA A 219 -1.01 8.99 3.84
N SER A 220 -1.19 9.40 2.59
CA SER A 220 -0.10 9.98 1.79
C SER A 220 0.36 11.33 2.30
N LEU A 221 -0.54 12.21 2.76
CA LEU A 221 -0.14 13.45 3.43
C LEU A 221 0.67 13.16 4.70
N ALA A 222 0.34 12.11 5.44
CA ALA A 222 1.15 11.67 6.58
C ALA A 222 2.56 11.25 6.17
N MET A 223 2.69 10.48 5.07
CA MET A 223 3.99 10.09 4.50
C MET A 223 4.78 11.30 4.02
N THR A 224 4.16 12.19 3.24
CA THR A 224 4.74 13.46 2.76
C THR A 224 5.27 14.29 3.92
N ALA A 225 4.45 14.51 4.96
CA ALA A 225 4.83 15.26 6.16
C ALA A 225 6.02 14.61 6.89
N ALA A 226 6.01 13.28 7.03
CA ALA A 226 7.10 12.55 7.66
C ALA A 226 8.43 12.75 6.91
N TRP A 227 8.38 12.70 5.57
CA TRP A 227 9.57 12.81 4.71
C TRP A 227 10.20 14.20 4.73
N VAL A 228 9.41 15.25 4.97
CA VAL A 228 9.90 16.65 5.10
C VAL A 228 10.14 17.08 6.55
N GLY A 229 10.09 16.14 7.50
CA GLY A 229 10.39 16.38 8.92
C GLY A 229 9.24 16.95 9.75
N GLU A 230 8.04 17.11 9.19
CA GLU A 230 6.83 17.58 9.88
C GLU A 230 6.16 16.45 10.69
N LYS A 231 6.85 15.98 11.73
CA LYS A 231 6.44 14.80 12.52
C LYS A 231 5.08 14.97 13.20
N ASP A 232 4.76 16.18 13.65
CA ASP A 232 3.49 16.48 14.32
C ASP A 232 2.31 16.27 13.37
N LEU A 233 2.37 16.90 12.20
CA LEU A 233 1.39 16.72 11.14
C LEU A 233 1.33 15.26 10.67
N ALA A 234 2.48 14.61 10.50
CA ALA A 234 2.55 13.22 10.07
C ALA A 234 1.81 12.29 11.04
N CYS A 235 2.06 12.42 12.36
CA CYS A 235 1.40 11.62 13.37
C CYS A 235 -0.10 11.93 13.49
N GLU A 236 -0.50 13.20 13.34
CA GLU A 236 -1.90 13.61 13.35
C GLU A 236 -2.68 12.95 12.19
N GLN A 237 -2.18 13.08 10.95
CA GLN A 237 -2.81 12.51 9.77
C GLN A 237 -2.81 10.97 9.83
N LEU A 238 -1.73 10.36 10.30
CA LEU A 238 -1.65 8.92 10.46
C LEU A 238 -2.66 8.39 11.50
N ALA A 239 -2.85 9.12 12.61
CA ALA A 239 -3.85 8.77 13.61
C ALA A 239 -5.29 8.83 13.05
N ILE A 240 -5.57 9.75 12.13
CA ILE A 240 -6.87 9.80 11.43
C ILE A 240 -7.01 8.58 10.51
N ALA A 241 -6.02 8.34 9.64
CA ALA A 241 -6.08 7.27 8.63
C ALA A 241 -6.17 5.86 9.22
N THR A 242 -5.56 5.64 10.39
CA THR A 242 -5.58 4.33 11.08
C THR A 242 -6.85 4.06 11.87
N ARG A 243 -7.63 5.10 12.25
CA ARG A 243 -8.96 4.93 12.87
C ARG A 243 -10.03 4.52 11.87
N LEU A 244 -9.84 4.84 10.60
CA LEU A 244 -10.77 4.52 9.52
C LEU A 244 -10.44 3.15 8.89
N PRO A 245 -11.43 2.49 8.25
CA PRO A 245 -11.14 1.37 7.36
C PRO A 245 -10.18 1.81 6.25
N SER A 246 -9.02 1.17 6.15
CA SER A 246 -7.93 1.59 5.27
C SER A 246 -6.96 0.45 4.99
N GLY A 247 -6.14 0.60 3.94
CA GLY A 247 -5.10 -0.38 3.62
C GLY A 247 -3.95 -0.38 4.63
N LEU A 248 -3.81 0.67 5.44
CA LEU A 248 -2.78 0.78 6.48
C LEU A 248 -2.98 -0.29 7.55
N ASN A 249 -1.89 -0.99 7.83
CA ASN A 249 -1.88 -2.12 8.76
C ASN A 249 -0.56 -2.19 9.53
N TYR A 250 -0.51 -3.09 10.52
CA TYR A 250 0.64 -3.26 11.39
C TYR A 250 1.93 -3.54 10.63
N GLY A 251 1.91 -4.52 9.72
CA GLY A 251 3.07 -4.91 8.93
C GLY A 251 3.65 -3.76 8.14
N GLN A 252 2.79 -3.02 7.44
CA GLN A 252 3.19 -1.88 6.63
C GLN A 252 3.82 -0.77 7.48
N LEU A 253 3.21 -0.37 8.60
CA LEU A 253 3.76 0.67 9.46
C LEU A 253 5.07 0.23 10.12
N LYS A 254 5.16 -1.04 10.50
CA LYS A 254 6.36 -1.59 11.16
C LYS A 254 7.53 -1.71 10.20
N LEU A 255 7.30 -2.25 8.99
CA LEU A 255 8.38 -2.67 8.11
C LEU A 255 8.68 -1.68 6.97
N LEU A 256 7.70 -1.03 6.36
CA LEU A 256 7.95 -0.32 5.10
C LEU A 256 8.78 0.97 5.25
N PRO A 257 9.62 1.33 4.26
CA PRO A 257 10.55 2.47 4.34
C PRO A 257 9.90 3.84 4.30
N TYR A 258 8.60 3.89 3.99
CA TYR A 258 7.83 5.13 4.02
C TYR A 258 7.81 5.77 5.41
N TRP A 259 7.87 4.95 6.48
CA TRP A 259 7.65 5.39 7.86
C TRP A 259 8.93 5.56 8.68
N ASP A 260 10.10 5.31 8.08
CA ASP A 260 11.41 5.41 8.74
C ASP A 260 11.63 6.74 9.48
N PRO A 261 11.23 7.91 8.92
CA PRO A 261 11.39 9.19 9.62
C PRO A 261 10.61 9.31 10.94
N LEU A 262 9.57 8.49 11.15
CA LEU A 262 8.72 8.52 12.35
C LEU A 262 9.14 7.50 13.41
N ARG A 263 9.99 6.53 13.08
CA ARG A 263 10.43 5.52 14.05
C ARG A 263 11.15 6.18 15.24
N GLY A 264 10.80 5.73 16.44
CA GLY A 264 11.26 6.33 17.69
C GLY A 264 10.46 7.55 18.17
N ASP A 265 9.49 8.07 17.40
CA ASP A 265 8.51 9.02 17.91
C ASP A 265 7.45 8.27 18.75
N PRO A 266 7.25 8.60 20.05
CA PRO A 266 6.31 7.87 20.91
C PRO A 266 4.88 7.81 20.38
N ARG A 267 4.44 8.82 19.61
CA ARG A 267 3.08 8.86 19.03
C ARG A 267 2.95 7.85 17.91
N PHE A 268 3.97 7.74 17.06
CA PHE A 268 4.03 6.75 15.99
C PHE A 268 4.07 5.32 16.58
N GLU A 269 4.95 5.08 17.56
CA GLU A 269 5.04 3.76 18.20
C GLU A 269 3.72 3.35 18.85
N LYS A 270 2.98 4.29 19.44
CA LYS A 270 1.64 4.04 19.99
C LYS A 270 0.64 3.65 18.90
N ILE A 271 0.68 4.29 17.73
CA ILE A 271 -0.17 3.93 16.58
C ILE A 271 0.17 2.52 16.10
N VAL A 272 1.46 2.21 15.90
CA VAL A 272 1.92 0.87 15.49
C VAL A 272 1.47 -0.20 16.49
N ALA A 273 1.70 0.02 17.78
CA ALA A 273 1.29 -0.89 18.84
C ALA A 273 -0.23 -1.12 18.88
N SER A 274 -1.03 -0.09 18.56
CA SER A 274 -2.49 -0.22 18.53
C SER A 274 -3.01 -1.13 17.42
N LEU A 275 -2.22 -1.34 16.36
CA LEU A 275 -2.56 -2.22 15.24
C LEU A 275 -1.93 -3.61 15.36
N ALA A 276 -1.02 -3.82 16.30
CA ALA A 276 -0.34 -5.10 16.47
C ALA A 276 -1.34 -6.24 16.73
N PRO A 277 -1.05 -7.48 16.27
CA PRO A 277 -1.81 -8.65 16.67
C PRO A 277 -1.93 -8.70 18.19
N LYS A 278 -3.16 -8.84 18.69
CA LYS A 278 -3.36 -9.11 20.12
C LYS A 278 -2.81 -10.50 20.41
N GLU A 279 -1.95 -10.63 21.41
CA GLU A 279 -1.56 -11.94 21.92
C GLU A 279 -2.84 -12.66 22.39
N THR A 280 -3.17 -13.76 21.73
CA THR A 280 -4.13 -14.73 22.28
C THR A 280 -3.47 -15.35 23.50
N LYS A 281 -3.91 -14.91 24.68
CA LYS A 281 -3.66 -15.63 25.94
C LYS A 281 -4.33 -16.99 25.93
#